data_AF-A0A945FEN1-F1
#
_entry.id   AF-A0A945FEN1-F1
#
_cell.length_a   1.000
_cell.length_b   1.000
_cell.length_c   1.000
_cell.angle_alpha   90.00
_cell.angle_beta   90.00
_cell.angle_gamma   90.00
#
_symmetry.space_group_name_H-M   'P 1'
#
loop_
_entity.id
_entity.type
_entity.pdbx_description
1 polymer ?
#
loop_
_entity_poly.entity_id
_entity_poly.type
_entity_poly.pdbx_seq_one_letter_code
_entity_poly.pdbx_strand_id
1 'polypeptide(L)' 'MSNYQKEKRIVLDYYEALDSATDDRITQVLEEFTTKNYIWRAFHPFGLQTDVNEISEQCWKP' A
#
# COMPACT_ATOMS: atom_id res chain seq x y z
N MET A 1 -12.33 -11.10 -23.02
CA MET A 1 -11.46 -10.33 -22.11
C MET A 1 -12.34 -9.77 -21.00
N SER A 2 -12.12 -10.17 -19.76
CA SER A 2 -12.85 -9.62 -18.61
C SER A 2 -12.56 -8.12 -18.49
N ASN A 3 -13.60 -7.32 -18.22
CA ASN A 3 -13.46 -5.89 -18.03
C ASN A 3 -13.11 -5.60 -16.56
N TYR A 4 -11.84 -5.28 -16.28
CA TYR A 4 -11.32 -4.96 -14.95
C TYR A 4 -11.28 -3.46 -14.64
N GLN A 5 -12.20 -2.67 -15.22
CA GLN A 5 -12.20 -1.21 -15.03
C GLN A 5 -12.36 -0.80 -13.56
N LYS A 6 -13.08 -1.59 -12.74
CA LYS A 6 -13.28 -1.27 -11.32
C LYS A 6 -12.00 -1.48 -10.52
N GLU A 7 -11.32 -2.59 -10.75
CA GLU A 7 -10.05 -2.95 -10.13
C GLU A 7 -8.95 -1.96 -10.53
N LYS A 8 -8.92 -1.59 -11.82
CA LYS A 8 -8.02 -0.54 -12.31
C LYS A 8 -8.24 0.79 -11.57
N ARG A 9 -9.50 1.16 -11.34
CA ARG A 9 -9.84 2.38 -10.59
C ARG A 9 -9.29 2.32 -9.16
N ILE A 10 -9.47 1.20 -8.47
CA ILE A 10 -8.91 1.01 -7.10
C ILE A 10 -7.40 1.23 -7.07
N VAL A 11 -6.66 0.68 -8.05
CA VAL A 11 -5.20 0.85 -8.11
C VAL A 11 -4.81 2.31 -8.36
N LEU A 12 -5.52 3.01 -9.25
CA LEU A 12 -5.24 4.43 -9.51
C LEU A 12 -5.53 5.31 -8.30
N ASP A 13 -6.68 5.08 -7.64
CA ASP A 13 -7.09 5.84 -6.46
C ASP A 13 -6.11 5.60 -5.28
N TYR A 14 -5.54 4.39 -5.16
CA TYR A 14 -4.49 4.08 -4.18
C TYR A 14 -3.22 4.92 -4.39
N TYR A 15 -2.72 4.99 -5.63
CA TYR A 15 -1.54 5.77 -5.94
C TYR A 15 -1.79 7.28 -5.81
N GLU A 16 -2.96 7.77 -6.22
CA GLU A 16 -3.32 9.19 -6.03
C GLU A 16 -3.38 9.57 -4.54
N ALA A 17 -3.93 8.68 -3.70
CA ALA A 17 -3.97 8.88 -2.26
C ALA A 17 -2.57 8.85 -1.63
N LEU A 18 -1.69 7.95 -2.06
CA LEU A 18 -0.30 7.89 -1.59
C LEU A 18 0.50 9.12 -2.00
N ASP A 19 0.45 9.51 -3.28
CA ASP A 19 1.20 10.66 -3.80
C ASP A 19 0.79 11.99 -3.15
N SER A 20 -0.47 12.08 -2.69
CA SER A 20 -1.02 13.25 -2.03
C SER A 20 -0.92 13.21 -0.50
N ALA A 21 -0.49 12.09 0.09
CA ALA A 21 -0.43 11.90 1.53
C ALA A 21 0.77 12.65 2.13
N THR A 22 0.57 13.18 3.34
CA THR A 22 1.68 13.55 4.23
C THR A 22 2.28 12.30 4.87
N ASP A 23 3.51 12.38 5.35
CA ASP A 23 4.24 11.23 5.93
C ASP A 23 3.46 10.52 7.05
N ASP A 24 2.77 11.27 7.89
CA ASP A 24 1.92 10.76 8.98
C ASP A 24 0.64 10.08 8.48
N ARG A 25 0.24 10.33 7.22
CA ARG A 25 -0.96 9.78 6.60
C ARG A 25 -0.71 8.53 5.76
N ILE A 26 0.54 8.29 5.32
CA ILE A 26 0.91 7.16 4.44
C ILE A 26 0.44 5.81 5.01
N THR A 27 0.71 5.52 6.28
CA THR A 27 0.31 4.25 6.91
C THR A 27 -1.19 4.03 6.81
N GLN A 28 -1.96 5.08 6.99
CA GLN A 28 -3.41 4.99 7.05
C GLN A 28 -4.02 4.87 5.63
N VAL A 29 -3.35 5.39 4.59
CA VAL A 29 -3.66 5.05 3.18
C VAL A 29 -3.44 3.55 2.92
N LEU A 30 -2.34 2.96 3.41
CA LEU A 30 -2.14 1.51 3.26
C LEU A 30 -3.26 0.70 3.92
N GLU A 31 -3.70 1.10 5.11
CA GLU A 31 -4.83 0.45 5.82
C GLU A 31 -6.16 0.55 5.06
N GLU A 32 -6.42 1.67 4.38
CA GLU A 32 -7.66 1.89 3.62
C GLU A 32 -7.73 1.04 2.33
N PHE A 33 -6.59 0.84 1.66
CA PHE A 33 -6.55 0.16 0.37
C PHE A 33 -6.10 -1.31 0.43
N THR A 34 -5.65 -1.77 1.60
CA THR A 34 -5.24 -3.17 1.80
C THR A 34 -6.13 -3.88 2.82
N THR A 35 -6.01 -5.21 2.88
CA THR A 35 -6.75 -5.99 3.88
C THR A 35 -6.10 -5.88 5.25
N LYS A 36 -6.87 -6.07 6.33
CA LYS A 36 -6.34 -6.15 7.71
C LYS A 36 -5.22 -7.18 7.87
N ASN A 37 -5.23 -8.23 7.05
CA ASN A 37 -4.19 -9.27 7.00
C ASN A 37 -3.22 -9.01 5.85
N TYR A 38 -2.72 -7.78 5.73
CA TYR A 38 -1.85 -7.39 4.63
C TYR A 38 -0.53 -8.17 4.68
N ILE A 39 -0.14 -8.70 3.52
CA ILE A 39 1.11 -9.45 3.36
C ILE A 39 1.92 -8.78 2.27
N TRP A 40 3.05 -8.20 2.64
CA TRP A 40 4.03 -7.61 1.73
C TRP A 40 5.21 -8.57 1.55
N ARG A 41 5.47 -8.96 0.31
CA ARG A 41 6.56 -9.87 -0.05
C ARG A 41 7.63 -9.10 -0.78
N ALA A 42 8.57 -8.55 -0.02
CA ALA A 42 9.72 -7.86 -0.55
C ALA A 42 10.88 -8.82 -0.85
N PHE A 43 11.87 -8.29 -1.55
CA PHE A 43 13.17 -8.95 -1.72
C PHE A 43 14.06 -8.71 -0.49
N HIS A 44 15.22 -9.39 -0.46
CA HIS A 44 16.24 -9.13 0.55
C HIS A 44 16.65 -7.64 0.53
N PRO A 45 16.82 -6.99 1.70
CA PRO A 45 16.86 -7.54 3.06
C PRO A 45 15.52 -7.69 3.79
N PHE A 46 14.41 -7.22 3.21
CA PHE A 46 13.15 -7.02 3.93
C PHE A 46 12.29 -8.29 4.05
N GLY A 47 12.29 -9.16 3.01
CA GLY A 47 11.56 -10.42 3.04
C GLY A 47 10.04 -10.29 3.18
N LEU A 48 9.42 -11.17 3.97
CA LEU A 48 7.97 -11.15 4.25
C LEU A 48 7.68 -10.17 5.39
N GLN A 49 6.78 -9.23 5.14
CA GLN A 49 6.31 -8.23 6.09
C GLN A 49 4.79 -8.31 6.24
N THR A 50 4.29 -8.20 7.47
CA THR A 50 2.84 -8.30 7.78
C THR A 50 2.33 -7.17 8.67
N ASP A 51 3.22 -6.30 9.17
CA ASP A 51 2.83 -5.10 9.90
C ASP A 51 2.79 -3.91 8.94
N VAL A 52 1.60 -3.32 8.76
CA VAL A 52 1.39 -2.17 7.88
C VAL A 52 2.21 -0.96 8.31
N ASN A 53 2.47 -0.80 9.61
CA ASN A 53 3.32 0.28 10.12
C ASN A 53 4.76 0.05 9.64
N GLU A 54 5.30 -1.15 9.86
CA GLU A 54 6.66 -1.50 9.43
C GLU A 54 6.82 -1.38 7.90
N ILE A 55 5.83 -1.83 7.14
CA ILE A 55 5.81 -1.68 5.67
C ILE A 55 5.80 -0.20 5.28
N SER A 56 5.00 0.63 5.95
CA SER A 56 4.94 2.07 5.64
C SER A 56 6.29 2.76 5.90
N GLU A 57 6.94 2.48 7.03
CA GLU A 57 8.23 3.06 7.39
C GLU A 57 9.37 2.61 6.47
N GLN A 58 9.39 1.32 6.08
CA GLN A 58 10.50 0.77 5.31
C GLN A 58 10.40 1.02 3.80
N CYS A 59 9.18 1.13 3.26
CA CYS A 59 8.95 1.09 1.81
C CYS A 59 8.29 2.34 1.22
N TRP A 60 7.60 3.16 2.02
CA TRP A 60 6.73 4.22 1.49
C TRP A 60 7.02 5.61 2.05
N LYS A 61 7.35 5.72 3.34
CA LYS A 61 7.72 7.01 3.95
C LYS A 61 9.13 7.44 3.49
N PRO A 62 9.39 8.77 3.45
CA PRO A 62 10.70 9.31 3.08
C PRO A 62 11.87 8.88 3.98
#